data_AF-A0A7Y3IUR8-F1
#
_entry.id   AF-A0A7Y3IUR8-F1
#
_cell.length_a   1.000
_cell.length_b   1.000
_cell.length_c   1.000
_cell.angle_alpha   90.00
_cell.angle_beta   90.00
_cell.angle_gamma   90.00
#
_symmetry.space_group_name_H-M   'P 1'
#
loop_
_entity.id
_entity.type
_entity.pdbx_description
1 polymer ?
#
loop_
_entity_poly.entity_id
_entity_poly.type
_entity_poly.pdbx_seq_one_letter_code
_entity_poly.pdbx_strand_id
1 'polypeptide(L)'
;MRQKSFFVATALSLFCVCAEGVELSDNLVKSQAIQVIGLQNKVTILQDQTCSTSLIQVTILKDDMILLKKEEEVDSLETIEEFLKICEEELSQTAQDPTSIRIFVAGNFTIDSLVKAADQIFSTVAFDMEKSQEQISLRQKGEDQNAYVTLQFIPENGLIETYYDLKKFWMTKQIETILRNGLPTSSPFYTSLTSSLTENKFSFACSITATCPQHYALETLEQLVLHQEEIKRTPFTQAQFDSSKKQILAHIEKCKGLVKKANSYEILSMRMDLLQAGNASVSLQDFLVASVELLNEISIEKLNSYMATLFHDDMRSVLVNAPIFSSLVVGNIAKTIEVAKNPALRVDKSISSLNNTISESIEVSYSDPFTRNLHLKETDKKAITNLVEAVAYTSILKLPFQQKELSAKGDKIDHVHPLRFLGYVFNDKELIKAMHSIKGDIFRWKGFVYGTASGRPGFADRFKEDRFSDAFEYISYFCKHLGLTPSQEERVRKYAERKEWDSIISYLIDQKK
;
A
#
# COMPACT_ATOMS: atom_id res chain seq x y z
N MET A 1 33.70 -17.35 -9.03
CA MET A 1 32.82 -16.30 -8.49
C MET A 1 32.96 -15.07 -9.37
N ARG A 2 31.96 -14.75 -10.21
CA ARG A 2 31.93 -13.52 -11.01
C ARG A 2 30.77 -12.67 -10.51
N GLN A 3 31.06 -11.65 -9.70
CA GLN A 3 30.12 -10.58 -9.38
C GLN A 3 29.89 -9.75 -10.64
N LYS A 4 28.63 -9.64 -11.06
CA LYS A 4 28.22 -8.59 -12.01
C LYS A 4 27.69 -7.42 -11.20
N SER A 5 28.42 -6.33 -11.20
CA SER A 5 28.00 -5.04 -10.66
C SER A 5 27.16 -4.33 -11.72
N PHE A 6 25.96 -3.86 -11.36
CA PHE A 6 25.21 -2.91 -12.18
C PHE A 6 25.53 -1.50 -11.70
N PHE A 7 25.97 -0.65 -12.62
CA PHE A 7 26.22 0.77 -12.42
C PHE A 7 24.89 1.52 -12.33
N VAL A 8 24.72 2.35 -11.30
CA VAL A 8 23.71 3.41 -11.27
C VAL A 8 24.41 4.69 -11.68
N ALA A 9 24.07 5.21 -12.85
CA ALA A 9 24.48 6.54 -13.30
C ALA A 9 23.24 7.44 -13.38
N THR A 10 23.25 8.50 -12.59
CA THR A 10 22.25 9.57 -12.59
C THR A 10 22.64 10.57 -13.68
N ALA A 11 21.90 10.64 -14.78
CA ALA A 11 21.90 11.77 -15.71
C ALA A 11 20.66 11.72 -16.62
N LEU A 12 20.02 12.86 -16.83
CA LEU A 12 19.01 13.08 -17.85
C LEU A 12 19.55 12.66 -19.23
N SER A 13 18.87 11.73 -19.89
CA SER A 13 18.99 11.54 -21.34
C SER A 13 17.78 10.78 -21.88
N LEU A 14 17.09 11.45 -22.80
CA LEU A 14 16.13 10.91 -23.75
C LEU A 14 16.79 9.72 -24.48
N PHE A 15 16.22 8.51 -24.41
CA PHE A 15 16.65 7.38 -25.23
C PHE A 15 15.55 7.02 -26.23
N CYS A 16 15.70 7.53 -27.46
CA CYS A 16 15.20 6.85 -28.65
C CYS A 16 16.31 5.92 -29.14
N VAL A 17 16.06 4.61 -29.13
CA VAL A 17 16.89 3.65 -29.86
C VAL A 17 16.20 3.38 -31.19
N CYS A 18 16.56 4.15 -32.22
CA CYS A 18 16.37 3.73 -33.60
C CYS A 18 17.59 2.89 -33.99
N ALA A 19 17.38 1.60 -34.25
CA ALA A 19 18.35 0.81 -34.98
C ALA A 19 17.94 0.79 -36.46
N GLU A 20 18.56 1.65 -37.26
CA GLU A 20 18.59 1.48 -38.71
C GLU A 20 19.65 0.43 -39.07
N GLY A 21 19.27 -0.50 -39.95
CA GLY A 21 20.19 -1.19 -40.86
C GLY A 21 21.03 -2.34 -40.29
N VAL A 22 20.39 -3.47 -39.98
CA VAL A 22 21.02 -4.80 -40.11
C VAL A 22 19.95 -5.81 -40.54
N GLU A 23 20.07 -6.38 -41.74
CA GLU A 23 19.38 -7.62 -42.11
C GLU A 23 19.89 -8.75 -41.21
N LEU A 24 19.07 -9.17 -40.25
CA LEU A 24 19.30 -10.37 -39.46
C LEU A 24 18.11 -11.31 -39.61
N SER A 25 18.45 -12.52 -40.01
CA SER A 25 17.60 -13.66 -40.36
C SER A 25 16.45 -13.93 -39.39
N ASP A 26 15.36 -14.43 -39.99
CA ASP A 26 14.12 -14.89 -39.40
C ASP A 26 14.23 -15.56 -38.03
N ASN A 27 13.32 -15.17 -37.14
CA ASN A 27 13.00 -15.75 -35.82
C ASN A 27 13.66 -15.13 -34.59
N LEU A 28 13.44 -13.84 -34.33
CA LEU A 28 13.31 -13.30 -32.96
C LEU A 28 12.74 -11.86 -33.01
N VAL A 29 11.41 -11.73 -32.91
CA VAL A 29 10.72 -10.44 -32.93
C VAL A 29 10.71 -9.84 -31.51
N LYS A 30 11.22 -8.61 -31.39
CA LYS A 30 11.26 -7.84 -30.13
C LYS A 30 9.92 -7.14 -29.92
N SER A 31 9.24 -7.39 -28.81
CA SER A 31 8.15 -6.52 -28.34
C SER A 31 8.72 -5.20 -27.81
N GLN A 32 8.19 -4.05 -28.24
CA GLN A 32 8.54 -2.75 -27.68
C GLN A 32 7.35 -2.23 -26.85
N ALA A 33 7.58 -2.01 -25.56
CA ALA A 33 6.71 -1.21 -24.72
C ALA A 33 7.27 0.21 -24.70
N ILE A 34 6.50 1.20 -25.15
CA ILE A 34 6.90 2.61 -25.05
C ILE A 34 5.95 3.31 -24.10
N GLN A 35 6.49 3.67 -22.94
CA GLN A 35 5.83 4.57 -22.02
C GLN A 35 6.01 5.99 -22.56
N VAL A 36 4.93 6.63 -23.00
CA VAL A 36 4.98 8.01 -23.47
C VAL A 36 4.72 8.91 -22.28
N ILE A 37 5.80 9.48 -21.75
CA ILE A 37 5.75 10.47 -20.67
C ILE A 37 5.65 11.86 -21.34
N GLY A 38 4.45 12.21 -21.79
CA GLY A 38 4.07 13.59 -22.08
C GLY A 38 3.66 14.26 -20.76
N LEU A 39 4.09 15.51 -20.56
CA LEU A 39 3.79 16.27 -19.33
C LEU A 39 2.30 16.18 -18.99
N GLN A 40 2.03 15.66 -17.78
CA GLN A 40 0.76 15.52 -17.06
C GLN A 40 -0.11 14.28 -17.27
N ASN A 41 0.05 13.48 -18.33
CA ASN A 41 -0.76 12.27 -18.55
C ASN A 41 0.11 11.02 -18.84
N LYS A 42 -0.02 9.94 -18.06
CA LYS A 42 0.74 8.68 -18.29
C LYS A 42 0.00 7.78 -19.29
N VAL A 43 0.31 7.91 -20.58
CA VAL A 43 -0.18 6.97 -21.60
C VAL A 43 0.87 5.86 -21.78
N THR A 44 0.45 4.59 -21.59
CA THR A 44 1.34 3.44 -21.81
C THR A 44 0.93 2.72 -23.09
N ILE A 45 1.73 2.88 -24.14
CA ILE A 45 1.44 2.27 -25.44
C ILE A 45 2.24 0.96 -25.54
N LEU A 46 1.53 -0.15 -25.74
CA LEU A 46 2.14 -1.45 -25.97
C LEU A 46 1.99 -1.85 -27.42
N GLN A 47 3.09 -1.86 -28.17
CA GLN A 47 3.08 -2.39 -29.52
C GLN A 47 3.50 -3.86 -29.50
N ASP A 48 2.59 -4.73 -29.96
CA ASP A 48 2.89 -6.13 -30.22
C ASP A 48 2.71 -6.41 -31.72
N GLN A 49 3.81 -6.58 -32.43
CA GLN A 49 3.83 -6.82 -33.88
C GLN A 49 3.26 -8.19 -34.29
N THR A 50 2.89 -9.04 -33.33
CA THR A 50 2.31 -10.36 -33.59
C THR A 50 0.79 -10.33 -33.79
N CYS A 51 0.12 -9.18 -33.61
CA CYS A 51 -1.33 -9.07 -33.75
C CYS A 51 -1.78 -8.90 -35.21
N SER A 52 -2.64 -9.82 -35.68
CA SER A 52 -3.30 -9.71 -36.99
C SER A 52 -4.55 -8.84 -36.97
N THR A 53 -5.14 -8.63 -35.80
CA THR A 53 -6.32 -7.78 -35.57
C THR A 53 -5.98 -6.64 -34.62
N SER A 54 -6.56 -5.47 -34.89
CA SER A 54 -6.38 -4.26 -34.09
C SER A 54 -7.52 -4.15 -33.09
N LEU A 55 -7.20 -4.09 -31.80
CA LEU A 55 -8.16 -4.03 -30.70
C LEU A 55 -7.82 -2.87 -29.77
N ILE A 56 -8.81 -2.08 -29.40
CA ILE A 56 -8.61 -0.99 -28.45
C ILE A 56 -9.39 -1.29 -27.18
N GLN A 57 -8.69 -1.19 -26.05
CA GLN A 57 -9.28 -1.35 -24.73
C GLN A 57 -8.93 -0.15 -23.86
N VAL A 58 -9.89 0.75 -23.65
CA VAL A 58 -9.72 1.83 -22.67
C VAL A 58 -10.15 1.31 -21.31
N THR A 59 -9.24 1.41 -20.33
CA THR A 59 -9.48 1.02 -18.93
C THR A 59 -9.19 2.19 -18.01
N ILE A 60 -10.22 2.86 -17.53
CA ILE A 60 -10.09 3.99 -16.63
C ILE A 60 -9.96 3.47 -15.19
N LEU A 61 -8.94 3.92 -14.47
CA LEU A 61 -8.74 3.59 -13.06
C LEU A 61 -9.00 4.82 -12.16
N LYS A 62 -9.53 4.59 -10.96
CA LYS A 62 -9.53 5.54 -9.84
C LYS A 62 -9.14 4.79 -8.57
N ASP A 63 -8.13 5.29 -7.86
CA ASP A 63 -7.58 4.63 -6.68
C ASP A 63 -7.28 3.13 -6.92
N ASP A 64 -6.65 2.82 -8.06
CA ASP A 64 -6.35 1.46 -8.54
C ASP A 64 -7.58 0.54 -8.77
N MET A 65 -8.80 1.08 -8.79
CA MET A 65 -10.02 0.35 -9.17
C MET A 65 -10.47 0.67 -10.60
N ILE A 66 -10.93 -0.34 -11.34
CA ILE A 66 -11.50 -0.16 -12.68
C ILE A 66 -12.85 0.56 -12.56
N LEU A 67 -12.92 1.81 -13.02
CA LEU A 67 -14.15 2.58 -13.12
C LEU A 67 -14.91 2.28 -14.41
N LEU A 68 -14.17 2.15 -15.51
CA LEU A 68 -14.71 1.89 -16.83
C LEU A 68 -13.76 0.97 -17.56
N LYS A 69 -14.33 -0.03 -18.23
CA LYS A 69 -13.62 -0.88 -19.16
C LYS A 69 -14.45 -0.97 -20.44
N LYS A 70 -13.92 -0.45 -21.54
CA LYS A 70 -14.56 -0.50 -22.87
C LYS A 70 -13.62 -1.15 -23.86
N GLU A 71 -14.15 -2.06 -24.67
CA GLU A 71 -13.41 -2.85 -25.65
C GLU A 71 -14.08 -2.68 -27.02
N GLU A 72 -13.30 -2.39 -28.06
CA GLU A 72 -13.79 -2.28 -29.44
C GLU A 72 -12.75 -2.84 -30.41
N GLU A 73 -13.21 -3.58 -31.43
CA GLU A 73 -12.38 -3.96 -32.58
C GLU A 73 -12.26 -2.77 -33.52
N VAL A 74 -11.04 -2.48 -33.97
CA VAL A 74 -10.76 -1.19 -34.62
C VAL A 74 -10.00 -1.41 -35.91
N ASP A 75 -10.66 -1.16 -37.04
CA ASP A 75 -10.10 -1.43 -38.36
C ASP A 75 -9.35 -0.22 -38.95
N SER A 76 -9.51 0.97 -38.35
CA SER A 76 -8.96 2.22 -38.88
C SER A 76 -8.60 3.24 -37.79
N LEU A 77 -7.75 4.22 -38.13
CA LEU A 77 -7.37 5.34 -37.26
C LEU A 77 -8.56 6.26 -36.92
N GLU A 78 -9.49 6.45 -37.84
CA GLU A 78 -10.71 7.26 -37.63
C GLU A 78 -11.58 6.64 -36.52
N THR A 79 -11.67 5.31 -36.50
CA THR A 79 -12.39 4.55 -35.47
C THR A 79 -11.72 4.69 -34.08
N ILE A 80 -10.39 4.88 -34.02
CA ILE A 80 -9.68 5.18 -32.76
C ILE A 80 -10.09 6.56 -32.23
N GLU A 81 -10.08 7.57 -33.09
CA GLU A 81 -10.42 8.94 -32.70
C GLU A 81 -11.87 9.03 -32.22
N GLU A 82 -12.79 8.35 -32.91
CA GLU A 82 -14.19 8.24 -32.48
C GLU A 82 -14.32 7.53 -31.14
N PHE A 83 -13.64 6.40 -30.95
CA PHE A 83 -13.64 5.65 -29.69
C PHE A 83 -13.10 6.47 -28.52
N LEU A 84 -11.95 7.10 -28.70
CA LEU A 84 -11.31 7.93 -27.68
C LEU A 84 -12.14 9.16 -27.34
N LYS A 85 -12.88 9.73 -28.30
CA LYS A 85 -13.82 10.83 -28.05
C LYS A 85 -15.01 10.39 -27.19
N ILE A 86 -15.53 9.17 -27.41
CA ILE A 86 -16.55 8.61 -26.51
C ILE A 86 -15.99 8.45 -25.09
N CYS A 87 -14.74 8.00 -24.96
CA CYS A 87 -14.07 7.93 -23.67
C CYS A 87 -13.86 9.30 -23.02
N GLU A 88 -13.58 10.36 -23.79
CA GLU A 88 -13.47 11.75 -23.30
C GLU A 88 -14.79 12.21 -22.65
N GLU A 89 -15.92 11.96 -23.33
CA GLU A 89 -17.24 12.31 -22.82
C GLU A 89 -17.56 11.56 -21.52
N GLU A 90 -17.27 10.26 -21.44
CA GLU A 90 -17.46 9.46 -20.23
C GLU A 90 -16.49 9.86 -19.10
N LEU A 91 -15.25 10.22 -19.43
CA LEU A 91 -14.23 10.68 -18.48
C LEU A 91 -14.57 12.02 -17.85
N SER A 92 -15.05 12.96 -18.66
CA SER A 92 -15.48 14.28 -18.18
C SER A 92 -16.60 14.19 -17.11
N GLN A 93 -17.32 13.07 -17.07
CA GLN A 93 -18.38 12.79 -16.10
C GLN A 93 -17.90 12.03 -14.86
N THR A 94 -16.76 11.34 -14.90
CA THR A 94 -16.38 10.34 -13.89
C THR A 94 -14.99 10.48 -13.27
N ALA A 95 -14.02 11.05 -13.98
CA ALA A 95 -12.63 11.11 -13.53
C ALA A 95 -12.29 12.50 -12.95
N GLN A 96 -11.78 12.51 -11.72
CA GLN A 96 -11.37 13.73 -11.00
C GLN A 96 -9.86 14.01 -11.10
N ASP A 97 -9.04 13.04 -11.52
CA ASP A 97 -7.57 13.16 -11.59
C ASP A 97 -7.01 12.53 -12.88
N PRO A 98 -6.24 13.28 -13.71
CA PRO A 98 -5.65 12.75 -14.94
C PRO A 98 -4.63 11.64 -14.67
N THR A 99 -3.97 11.68 -13.51
CA THR A 99 -2.89 10.77 -13.17
C THR A 99 -3.39 9.36 -12.84
N SER A 100 -4.70 9.19 -12.63
CA SER A 100 -5.33 7.88 -12.44
C SER A 100 -5.73 7.19 -13.74
N ILE A 101 -5.71 7.89 -14.88
CA ILE A 101 -6.14 7.32 -16.17
C ILE A 101 -4.98 6.57 -16.82
N ARG A 102 -5.26 5.34 -17.26
CA ARG A 102 -4.33 4.54 -18.07
C ARG A 102 -5.03 4.10 -19.35
N ILE A 103 -4.37 4.24 -20.48
CA ILE A 103 -4.93 3.85 -21.78
C ILE A 103 -4.08 2.76 -22.35
N PHE A 104 -4.74 1.71 -22.86
CA PHE A 104 -4.07 0.57 -23.44
C PHE A 104 -4.58 0.36 -24.85
N VAL A 105 -3.65 0.33 -25.79
CA VAL A 105 -3.96 0.16 -27.20
C VAL A 105 -3.11 -0.98 -27.73
N ALA A 106 -3.71 -1.94 -28.42
CA ALA A 106 -2.98 -3.04 -29.03
C ALA A 106 -3.49 -3.32 -30.44
N GLY A 107 -2.68 -3.00 -31.43
CA GLY A 107 -3.04 -3.25 -32.81
C GLY A 107 -1.94 -2.85 -33.77
N ASN A 108 -2.25 -2.89 -35.05
CA ASN A 108 -1.35 -2.50 -36.11
C ASN A 108 -1.38 -0.98 -36.32
N PHE A 109 -0.79 -0.25 -35.38
CA PHE A 109 -0.68 1.20 -35.41
C PHE A 109 0.78 1.64 -35.27
N THR A 110 1.11 2.82 -35.79
CA THR A 110 2.39 3.45 -35.47
C THR A 110 2.28 4.16 -34.12
N ILE A 111 3.39 4.18 -33.37
CA ILE A 111 3.46 4.88 -32.08
C ILE A 111 3.12 6.37 -32.26
N ASP A 112 3.65 7.01 -33.30
CA ASP A 112 3.41 8.43 -33.59
C ASP A 112 1.92 8.74 -33.83
N SER A 113 1.22 7.85 -34.54
CA SER A 113 -0.23 7.98 -34.74
C SER A 113 -1.01 7.91 -33.43
N LEU A 114 -0.64 7.00 -32.53
CA LEU A 114 -1.32 6.84 -31.24
C LEU A 114 -1.02 7.99 -30.29
N VAL A 115 0.23 8.47 -30.25
CA VAL A 115 0.60 9.64 -29.44
C VAL A 115 -0.15 10.87 -29.91
N LYS A 116 -0.19 11.11 -31.22
CA LYS A 116 -0.90 12.26 -31.78
C LYS A 116 -2.40 12.23 -31.46
N ALA A 117 -3.04 11.06 -31.59
CA ALA A 117 -4.46 10.89 -31.25
C ALA A 117 -4.71 11.10 -29.75
N ALA A 118 -3.85 10.55 -28.87
CA ALA A 118 -3.96 10.74 -27.43
C ALA A 118 -3.76 12.21 -27.03
N ASP A 119 -2.72 12.88 -27.54
CA ASP A 119 -2.44 14.29 -27.25
C ASP A 119 -3.60 15.19 -27.69
N GLN A 120 -4.20 14.92 -28.85
CA GLN A 120 -5.32 15.70 -29.36
C GLN A 120 -6.56 15.62 -28.45
N ILE A 121 -6.77 14.49 -27.77
CA ILE A 121 -8.00 14.20 -27.01
C ILE A 121 -7.82 14.50 -25.51
N PHE A 122 -6.67 14.17 -24.93
CA PHE A 122 -6.46 14.35 -23.48
C PHE A 122 -5.89 15.72 -23.11
N SER A 123 -5.50 16.55 -24.09
CA SER A 123 -5.09 17.94 -23.83
C SER A 123 -6.26 18.89 -23.55
N THR A 124 -7.49 18.49 -23.87
CA THR A 124 -8.72 19.28 -23.69
C THR A 124 -9.45 19.00 -22.38
N VAL A 125 -9.13 17.90 -21.69
CA VAL A 125 -9.82 17.46 -20.47
C VAL A 125 -9.30 18.24 -19.26
N ALA A 126 -10.17 19.03 -18.64
CA ALA A 126 -9.90 19.72 -17.38
C ALA A 126 -10.27 18.81 -16.20
N PHE A 127 -9.36 18.65 -15.24
CA PHE A 127 -9.55 17.80 -14.06
C PHE A 127 -9.55 18.62 -12.78
N ASP A 128 -10.46 18.28 -11.87
CA ASP A 128 -10.63 18.97 -10.59
C ASP A 128 -10.07 18.11 -9.45
N MET A 129 -8.92 18.52 -8.91
CA MET A 129 -8.16 17.70 -7.96
C MET A 129 -8.73 17.80 -6.54
N GLU A 130 -9.63 16.88 -6.18
CA GLU A 130 -9.96 16.59 -4.78
C GLU A 130 -9.26 15.32 -4.28
N LYS A 131 -8.89 15.32 -3.00
CA LYS A 131 -8.13 14.24 -2.35
C LYS A 131 -9.03 13.03 -2.05
N SER A 132 -8.60 11.84 -2.45
CA SER A 132 -9.25 10.58 -2.07
C SER A 132 -9.01 10.22 -0.60
N GLN A 133 -10.03 9.60 0.02
CA GLN A 133 -9.98 9.01 1.36
C GLN A 133 -10.34 7.52 1.26
N GLU A 134 -9.64 6.69 2.02
CA GLU A 134 -9.87 5.23 2.10
C GLU A 134 -11.13 4.90 2.93
N GLN A 135 -11.89 3.87 2.55
CA GLN A 135 -13.23 3.59 3.09
C GLN A 135 -13.51 2.09 3.30
N ILE A 136 -14.29 1.74 4.33
CA ILE A 136 -14.97 0.44 4.48
C ILE A 136 -16.37 0.53 3.89
N SER A 137 -16.75 -0.39 3.00
CA SER A 137 -18.05 -0.36 2.33
C SER A 137 -18.97 -1.50 2.78
N LEU A 138 -20.03 -1.20 3.52
CA LEU A 138 -21.18 -2.10 3.64
C LEU A 138 -22.02 -1.95 2.38
N ARG A 139 -22.03 -2.99 1.54
CA ARG A 139 -22.77 -3.00 0.27
C ARG A 139 -24.08 -3.72 0.46
N GLN A 140 -25.19 -2.98 0.45
CA GLN A 140 -26.51 -3.59 0.45
C GLN A 140 -26.85 -4.05 -0.98
N LYS A 141 -27.08 -5.35 -1.17
CA LYS A 141 -27.69 -5.87 -2.40
C LYS A 141 -29.10 -6.31 -2.07
N GLY A 142 -30.11 -5.65 -2.63
CA GLY A 142 -31.50 -6.05 -2.46
C GLY A 142 -31.71 -7.45 -3.03
N GLU A 143 -32.37 -8.33 -2.28
CA GLU A 143 -32.86 -9.68 -2.63
C GLU A 143 -32.01 -10.92 -2.31
N ASP A 144 -30.72 -10.80 -1.97
CA ASP A 144 -29.95 -11.99 -1.58
C ASP A 144 -30.33 -12.51 -0.18
N GLN A 145 -30.70 -13.79 -0.06
CA GLN A 145 -30.98 -14.43 1.24
C GLN A 145 -29.71 -14.80 2.03
N ASN A 146 -28.55 -14.68 1.37
CA ASN A 146 -27.25 -15.02 1.94
C ASN A 146 -26.51 -13.77 2.39
N ALA A 147 -25.75 -13.90 3.48
CA ALA A 147 -24.72 -12.96 3.86
C ALA A 147 -23.36 -13.40 3.32
N TYR A 148 -22.53 -12.44 2.96
CA TYR A 148 -21.13 -12.62 2.58
C TYR A 148 -20.25 -12.03 3.67
N VAL A 149 -19.49 -12.88 4.34
CA VAL A 149 -18.53 -12.47 5.36
C VAL A 149 -17.14 -12.61 4.77
N THR A 150 -16.45 -11.49 4.59
CA THR A 150 -15.13 -11.41 3.99
C THR A 150 -14.14 -10.90 5.03
N LEU A 151 -13.09 -11.69 5.26
CA LEU A 151 -11.88 -11.22 5.93
C LEU A 151 -10.85 -10.93 4.85
N GLN A 152 -10.42 -9.68 4.72
CA GLN A 152 -9.49 -9.25 3.70
C GLN A 152 -8.24 -8.65 4.34
N PHE A 153 -7.08 -9.21 4.01
CA PHE A 153 -5.78 -8.62 4.31
C PHE A 153 -5.38 -7.81 3.11
N ILE A 154 -5.12 -6.52 3.30
CA ILE A 154 -4.62 -5.67 2.23
C ILE A 154 -3.15 -5.45 2.58
N PRO A 155 -2.18 -6.17 1.97
CA PRO A 155 -0.77 -5.89 2.18
C PRO A 155 -0.47 -4.45 1.81
N GLU A 156 0.64 -3.89 2.33
CA GLU A 156 1.17 -2.61 1.85
C GLU A 156 1.36 -2.74 0.34
N ASN A 157 0.42 -2.18 -0.42
CA ASN A 157 0.34 -2.34 -1.85
C ASN A 157 1.56 -1.66 -2.47
N GLY A 158 2.39 -2.43 -3.15
CA GLY A 158 3.42 -1.91 -4.04
C GLY A 158 3.14 -2.41 -5.45
N LEU A 159 3.20 -1.53 -6.43
CA LEU A 159 3.38 -1.93 -7.82
C LEU A 159 4.57 -2.91 -7.91
N ILE A 160 4.49 -3.92 -8.77
CA ILE A 160 5.57 -4.86 -9.06
C ILE A 160 6.64 -4.11 -9.87
N GLU A 161 7.44 -3.28 -9.19
CA GLU A 161 8.48 -2.48 -9.82
C GLU A 161 9.82 -3.23 -9.85
N THR A 162 10.04 -4.10 -8.86
CA THR A 162 11.30 -4.81 -8.66
C THR A 162 11.13 -6.33 -8.62
N TYR A 163 12.25 -7.04 -8.78
CA TYR A 163 12.31 -8.49 -8.58
C TYR A 163 11.92 -8.92 -7.15
N TYR A 164 12.13 -8.03 -6.17
CA TYR A 164 11.71 -8.25 -4.79
C TYR A 164 10.18 -8.18 -4.65
N ASP A 165 9.53 -7.26 -5.36
CA ASP A 165 8.06 -7.15 -5.38
C ASP A 165 7.43 -8.35 -6.07
N LEU A 166 8.01 -8.80 -7.18
CA LEU A 166 7.57 -10.03 -7.87
C LEU A 166 7.74 -11.26 -6.97
N LYS A 167 8.79 -11.31 -6.13
CA LYS A 167 8.96 -12.37 -5.15
C LYS A 167 7.86 -12.35 -4.09
N LYS A 168 7.53 -11.17 -3.55
CA LYS A 168 6.40 -10.99 -2.63
C LYS A 168 5.07 -11.38 -3.24
N PHE A 169 4.86 -11.07 -4.52
CA PHE A 169 3.69 -11.50 -5.28
C PHE A 169 3.56 -13.03 -5.26
N TRP A 170 4.62 -13.75 -5.63
CA TRP A 170 4.57 -15.21 -5.67
C TRP A 170 4.45 -15.85 -4.29
N MET A 171 5.07 -15.28 -3.25
CA MET A 171 4.83 -15.72 -1.88
C MET A 171 3.36 -15.54 -1.49
N THR A 172 2.74 -14.41 -1.83
CA THR A 172 1.32 -14.13 -1.54
C THR A 172 0.40 -15.12 -2.28
N LYS A 173 0.65 -15.38 -3.56
CA LYS A 173 -0.08 -16.41 -4.34
C LYS A 173 0.08 -17.81 -3.75
N GLN A 174 1.26 -18.12 -3.23
CA GLN A 174 1.53 -19.42 -2.61
C GLN A 174 0.78 -19.57 -1.28
N ILE A 175 0.78 -18.53 -0.44
CA ILE A 175 -0.06 -18.46 0.77
C ILE A 175 -1.52 -18.68 0.39
N GLU A 176 -2.06 -17.91 -0.55
CA GLU A 176 -3.45 -18.04 -1.02
C GLU A 176 -3.77 -19.47 -1.46
N THR A 177 -2.89 -20.10 -2.23
CA THR A 177 -3.06 -21.47 -2.71
C THR A 177 -3.08 -22.47 -1.55
N ILE A 178 -2.21 -22.30 -0.55
CA ILE A 178 -2.20 -23.15 0.65
C ILE A 178 -3.49 -22.97 1.43
N LEU A 179 -3.93 -21.72 1.64
CA LEU A 179 -5.17 -21.42 2.34
C LEU A 179 -6.36 -22.04 1.60
N ARG A 180 -6.48 -21.82 0.28
CA ARG A 180 -7.54 -22.39 -0.54
C ARG A 180 -7.67 -23.91 -0.37
N ASN A 181 -6.53 -24.61 -0.29
CA ASN A 181 -6.49 -26.05 -0.16
C ASN A 181 -6.67 -26.54 1.29
N GLY A 182 -6.45 -25.67 2.29
CA GLY A 182 -6.58 -25.98 3.71
C GLY A 182 -7.90 -25.55 4.35
N LEU A 183 -8.67 -24.69 3.68
CA LEU A 183 -9.96 -24.21 4.18
C LEU A 183 -10.96 -25.38 4.30
N PRO A 184 -11.77 -25.44 5.38
CA PRO A 184 -12.73 -26.51 5.55
C PRO A 184 -13.78 -26.45 4.44
N THR A 185 -13.95 -27.55 3.72
CA THR A 185 -14.92 -27.65 2.61
C THR A 185 -16.37 -27.66 3.08
N SER A 186 -16.62 -27.87 4.37
CA SER A 186 -17.94 -27.82 4.97
C SER A 186 -17.89 -27.25 6.38
N SER A 187 -18.90 -26.45 6.72
CA SER A 187 -19.17 -25.94 8.06
C SER A 187 -20.68 -25.84 8.22
N PRO A 188 -21.23 -26.03 9.43
CA PRO A 188 -22.65 -25.78 9.66
C PRO A 188 -23.04 -24.30 9.50
N PHE A 189 -22.08 -23.38 9.51
CA PHE A 189 -22.34 -21.94 9.55
C PHE A 189 -22.30 -21.26 8.18
N TYR A 190 -21.56 -21.82 7.21
CA TYR A 190 -21.43 -21.25 5.87
C TYR A 190 -21.67 -22.31 4.78
N THR A 191 -22.25 -21.87 3.67
CA THR A 191 -22.56 -22.71 2.50
C THR A 191 -21.37 -22.86 1.56
N SER A 192 -20.56 -21.82 1.44
CA SER A 192 -19.34 -21.85 0.65
C SER A 192 -18.25 -21.00 1.28
N LEU A 193 -17.01 -21.43 1.08
CA LEU A 193 -15.83 -20.72 1.53
C LEU A 193 -14.89 -20.58 0.34
N THR A 194 -14.56 -19.35 0.01
CA THR A 194 -13.72 -19.02 -1.13
C THR A 194 -12.57 -18.17 -0.65
N SER A 195 -11.35 -18.50 -1.06
CA SER A 195 -10.24 -17.57 -0.98
C SER A 195 -9.98 -17.01 -2.37
N SER A 196 -10.03 -15.68 -2.46
CA SER A 196 -9.74 -14.97 -3.68
C SER A 196 -8.77 -13.83 -3.39
N LEU A 197 -7.92 -13.55 -4.37
CA LEU A 197 -7.46 -12.19 -4.58
C LEU A 197 -8.61 -11.40 -5.20
N THR A 198 -8.86 -10.21 -4.67
CA THR A 198 -9.83 -9.27 -5.22
C THR A 198 -9.66 -9.13 -6.75
N GLU A 199 -10.75 -8.84 -7.47
CA GLU A 199 -10.81 -8.89 -8.94
C GLU A 199 -9.80 -8.00 -9.68
N ASN A 200 -9.15 -7.07 -8.98
CA ASN A 200 -7.90 -6.53 -9.47
C ASN A 200 -6.81 -7.60 -9.25
N LYS A 201 -6.55 -8.43 -10.28
CA LYS A 201 -5.75 -9.68 -10.26
C LYS A 201 -4.34 -9.56 -9.64
N PHE A 202 -3.90 -8.34 -9.35
CA PHE A 202 -2.60 -7.97 -8.78
C PHE A 202 -2.68 -7.02 -7.58
N SER A 203 -3.88 -6.62 -7.14
CA SER A 203 -4.05 -6.13 -5.76
C SER A 203 -3.80 -7.30 -4.82
N PHE A 204 -2.94 -7.11 -3.83
CA PHE A 204 -2.40 -8.21 -3.02
C PHE A 204 -3.35 -8.68 -1.93
N ALA A 205 -4.64 -8.38 -2.06
CA ALA A 205 -5.54 -8.58 -0.95
C ALA A 205 -5.90 -10.05 -0.80
N CYS A 206 -5.30 -10.74 0.18
CA CYS A 206 -5.71 -12.09 0.50
C CYS A 206 -7.06 -12.00 1.20
N SER A 207 -8.13 -12.41 0.53
CA SER A 207 -9.46 -12.42 1.12
C SER A 207 -9.95 -13.85 1.33
N ILE A 208 -10.57 -14.09 2.47
CA ILE A 208 -11.33 -15.30 2.78
C ILE A 208 -12.79 -14.86 2.88
N THR A 209 -13.59 -15.27 1.90
CA THR A 209 -15.01 -14.94 1.80
C THR A 209 -15.84 -16.19 2.06
N ALA A 210 -16.67 -16.15 3.09
CA ALA A 210 -17.68 -17.15 3.36
C ALA A 210 -19.06 -16.62 2.92
N THR A 211 -19.81 -17.46 2.20
CA THR A 211 -21.24 -17.25 1.97
C THR A 211 -22.00 -18.03 3.03
N CYS A 212 -22.97 -17.43 3.70
CA CYS A 212 -23.73 -18.07 4.78
C CYS A 212 -25.19 -17.64 4.77
N PRO A 213 -26.12 -18.43 5.33
CA PRO A 213 -27.44 -17.93 5.67
C PRO A 213 -27.31 -16.72 6.60
N GLN A 214 -28.17 -15.71 6.40
CA GLN A 214 -28.07 -14.44 7.12
C GLN A 214 -27.97 -14.58 8.65
N HIS A 215 -28.69 -15.53 9.24
CA HIS A 215 -28.71 -15.76 10.69
C HIS A 215 -27.42 -16.41 11.24
N TYR A 216 -26.48 -16.83 10.38
CA TYR A 216 -25.18 -17.38 10.76
C TYR A 216 -24.01 -16.42 10.46
N ALA A 217 -24.26 -15.16 10.08
CA ALA A 217 -23.19 -14.23 9.70
C ALA A 217 -22.18 -14.00 10.83
N LEU A 218 -22.63 -13.95 12.09
CA LEU A 218 -21.75 -13.74 13.25
C LEU A 218 -20.91 -14.97 13.56
N GLU A 219 -21.53 -16.15 13.59
CA GLU A 219 -20.86 -17.43 13.82
C GLU A 219 -19.86 -17.71 12.69
N THR A 220 -20.23 -17.38 11.44
CA THR A 220 -19.34 -17.46 10.29
C THR A 220 -18.14 -16.53 10.46
N LEU A 221 -18.38 -15.27 10.87
CA LEU A 221 -17.28 -14.34 11.15
C LEU A 221 -16.35 -14.87 12.24
N GLU A 222 -16.90 -15.36 13.35
CA GLU A 222 -16.14 -15.95 14.45
C GLU A 222 -15.28 -17.12 13.96
N GLN A 223 -15.86 -18.03 13.17
CA GLN A 223 -15.12 -19.15 12.59
C GLN A 223 -14.00 -18.69 11.65
N LEU A 224 -14.25 -17.69 10.81
CA LEU A 224 -13.22 -17.13 9.94
C LEU A 224 -12.08 -16.49 10.75
N VAL A 225 -12.41 -15.79 11.85
CA VAL A 225 -11.40 -15.21 12.76
C VAL A 225 -10.58 -16.30 13.42
N LEU A 226 -11.23 -17.35 13.93
CA LEU A 226 -10.54 -18.47 14.58
C LEU A 226 -9.62 -19.21 13.60
N HIS A 227 -10.09 -19.45 12.37
CA HIS A 227 -9.28 -20.09 11.35
C HIS A 227 -8.07 -19.23 10.97
N GLN A 228 -8.24 -17.91 10.89
CA GLN A 228 -7.13 -16.99 10.70
C GLN A 228 -6.11 -17.07 11.85
N GLU A 229 -6.56 -17.07 13.11
CA GLU A 229 -5.67 -17.19 14.27
C GLU A 229 -4.92 -18.53 14.28
N GLU A 230 -5.57 -19.60 13.82
CA GLU A 230 -4.93 -20.90 13.62
C GLU A 230 -3.83 -20.84 12.54
N ILE A 231 -4.11 -20.20 11.41
CA ILE A 231 -3.14 -19.96 10.33
C ILE A 231 -1.94 -19.16 10.85
N LYS A 232 -2.15 -18.12 11.66
CA LYS A 232 -1.06 -17.32 12.25
C LYS A 232 -0.15 -18.14 13.16
N ARG A 233 -0.74 -19.07 13.93
CA ARG A 233 -0.02 -19.86 14.94
C ARG A 233 0.66 -21.09 14.35
N THR A 234 0.15 -21.59 13.23
CA THR A 234 0.59 -22.85 12.66
C THR A 234 1.41 -22.58 11.41
N PRO A 235 2.74 -22.78 11.43
CA PRO A 235 3.54 -22.64 10.23
C PRO A 235 3.08 -23.65 9.17
N PHE A 236 3.17 -23.27 7.90
CA PHE A 236 2.88 -24.21 6.82
C PHE A 236 3.86 -25.38 6.86
N THR A 237 3.35 -26.55 6.48
CA THR A 237 4.13 -27.78 6.34
C THR A 237 4.84 -27.85 5.00
N GLN A 238 5.93 -28.62 4.92
CA GLN A 238 6.65 -28.86 3.66
C GLN A 238 5.75 -29.43 2.57
N ALA A 239 4.81 -30.32 2.91
CA ALA A 239 3.86 -30.88 1.96
C ALA A 239 2.90 -29.82 1.38
N GLN A 240 2.39 -28.90 2.19
CA GLN A 240 1.56 -27.79 1.73
C GLN A 240 2.35 -26.84 0.83
N PHE A 241 3.59 -26.53 1.23
CA PHE A 241 4.51 -25.71 0.45
C PHE A 241 4.79 -26.31 -0.94
N ASP A 242 5.17 -27.59 -0.99
CA ASP A 242 5.52 -28.26 -2.25
C ASP A 242 4.29 -28.43 -3.17
N SER A 243 3.13 -28.78 -2.59
CA SER A 243 1.87 -28.91 -3.34
C SER A 243 1.46 -27.59 -3.99
N SER A 244 1.46 -26.49 -3.22
CA SER A 244 1.12 -25.16 -3.75
C SER A 244 2.13 -24.69 -4.81
N LYS A 245 3.43 -24.87 -4.58
CA LYS A 245 4.48 -24.54 -5.55
C LYS A 245 4.29 -25.29 -6.86
N LYS A 246 3.99 -26.59 -6.79
CA LYS A 246 3.71 -27.42 -7.97
C LYS A 246 2.50 -26.92 -8.75
N GLN A 247 1.41 -26.55 -8.08
CA GLN A 247 0.21 -26.01 -8.72
C GLN A 247 0.49 -24.70 -9.46
N ILE A 248 1.21 -23.77 -8.81
CA ILE A 248 1.57 -22.48 -9.40
C ILE A 248 2.51 -22.66 -10.60
N LEU A 249 3.54 -23.49 -10.48
CA LEU A 249 4.45 -23.78 -11.60
C LEU A 249 3.72 -24.42 -12.79
N ALA A 250 2.80 -25.35 -12.53
CA ALA A 250 1.98 -25.95 -13.60
C ALA A 250 1.09 -24.89 -14.29
N HIS A 251 0.56 -23.93 -13.53
CA HIS A 251 -0.20 -22.82 -14.09
C HIS A 251 0.68 -21.91 -14.96
N ILE A 252 1.88 -21.55 -14.50
CA ILE A 252 2.83 -20.73 -15.27
C ILE A 252 3.24 -21.44 -16.57
N GLU A 253 3.52 -22.74 -16.53
CA GLU A 253 3.84 -23.51 -17.74
C GLU A 253 2.65 -23.57 -18.72
N LYS A 254 1.42 -23.70 -18.20
CA LYS A 254 0.22 -23.57 -19.03
C LYS A 254 0.15 -22.19 -19.68
N CYS A 255 0.41 -21.11 -18.94
CA CYS A 255 0.45 -19.75 -19.47
C CYS A 255 1.53 -19.60 -20.55
N LYS A 256 2.75 -20.13 -20.36
CA LYS A 256 3.80 -20.13 -21.41
C LYS A 256 3.34 -20.82 -22.69
N GLY A 257 2.61 -21.93 -22.56
CA GLY A 257 2.02 -22.64 -23.69
C GLY A 257 0.92 -21.84 -24.39
N LEU A 258 0.10 -21.13 -23.61
CA LEU A 258 -0.94 -20.24 -24.13
C LEU A 258 -0.33 -19.04 -24.85
N VAL A 259 0.70 -18.37 -24.31
CA VAL A 259 1.33 -17.20 -24.96
C VAL A 259 1.80 -17.51 -26.39
N LYS A 260 2.23 -18.74 -26.67
CA LYS A 260 2.63 -19.18 -28.01
C LYS A 260 1.47 -19.40 -28.99
N LYS A 261 0.25 -19.58 -28.46
CA LYS A 261 -0.97 -19.93 -29.22
C LYS A 261 -2.06 -18.87 -29.09
N ALA A 262 -1.87 -17.91 -28.19
CA ALA A 262 -2.85 -16.94 -27.77
C ALA A 262 -3.10 -15.97 -28.92
N ASN A 263 -4.37 -15.63 -29.10
CA ASN A 263 -4.70 -14.53 -30.01
C ASN A 263 -4.33 -13.19 -29.37
N SER A 264 -4.40 -12.13 -30.17
CA SER A 264 -4.13 -10.75 -29.77
C SER A 264 -4.89 -10.31 -28.51
N TYR A 265 -6.15 -10.72 -28.38
CA TYR A 265 -7.01 -10.40 -27.25
C TYR A 265 -6.50 -11.04 -25.95
N GLU A 266 -6.15 -12.33 -25.98
CA GLU A 266 -5.64 -13.05 -24.81
C GLU A 266 -4.29 -12.50 -24.35
N ILE A 267 -3.41 -12.15 -25.28
CA ILE A 267 -2.12 -11.51 -24.97
C ILE A 267 -2.35 -10.13 -24.34
N LEU A 268 -3.26 -9.33 -24.90
CA LEU A 268 -3.60 -8.02 -24.35
C LEU A 268 -4.15 -8.15 -22.94
N SER A 269 -5.10 -9.07 -22.72
CA SER A 269 -5.68 -9.35 -21.41
C SER A 269 -4.60 -9.73 -20.38
N MET A 270 -3.65 -10.60 -20.75
CA MET A 270 -2.52 -10.97 -19.89
C MET A 270 -1.55 -9.82 -19.63
N ARG A 271 -1.34 -8.91 -20.59
CA ARG A 271 -0.50 -7.72 -20.39
C ARG A 271 -1.18 -6.66 -19.55
N MET A 272 -2.47 -6.44 -19.76
CA MET A 272 -3.32 -5.55 -18.96
C MET A 272 -3.24 -5.93 -17.48
N ASP A 273 -3.39 -7.22 -17.23
CA ASP A 273 -3.16 -7.87 -15.96
C ASP A 273 -1.77 -7.46 -15.39
N LEU A 274 -0.67 -7.71 -16.10
CA LEU A 274 0.68 -7.34 -15.63
C LEU A 274 0.91 -5.84 -15.41
N LEU A 275 0.25 -4.99 -16.21
CA LEU A 275 0.33 -3.54 -16.12
C LEU A 275 -0.40 -3.00 -14.89
N GLN A 276 -1.57 -3.57 -14.59
CA GLN A 276 -2.28 -3.32 -13.34
C GLN A 276 -1.44 -3.79 -12.15
N ALA A 277 -0.64 -4.84 -12.34
CA ALA A 277 0.37 -5.25 -11.37
C ALA A 277 1.51 -4.26 -11.19
N GLY A 278 1.70 -3.29 -12.09
CA GLY A 278 2.69 -2.23 -11.93
C GLY A 278 3.98 -2.37 -12.73
N ASN A 279 4.11 -3.37 -13.61
CA ASN A 279 5.28 -3.45 -14.50
C ASN A 279 4.91 -3.33 -15.97
N ALA A 280 5.10 -2.12 -16.52
CA ALA A 280 4.80 -1.84 -17.92
C ALA A 280 5.88 -2.28 -18.92
N SER A 281 7.08 -2.57 -18.43
CA SER A 281 8.26 -2.70 -19.30
C SER A 281 8.72 -4.14 -19.58
N VAL A 282 8.21 -5.14 -18.86
CA VAL A 282 8.70 -6.51 -18.97
C VAL A 282 7.88 -7.28 -19.99
N SER A 283 8.54 -7.96 -20.93
CA SER A 283 7.84 -8.84 -21.86
C SER A 283 7.14 -9.96 -21.08
N LEU A 284 5.97 -10.40 -21.53
CA LEU A 284 5.24 -11.47 -20.85
C LEU A 284 6.09 -12.75 -20.73
N GLN A 285 6.95 -13.01 -21.71
CA GLN A 285 7.89 -14.14 -21.67
C GLN A 285 8.93 -13.98 -20.55
N ASP A 286 9.54 -12.79 -20.42
CA ASP A 286 10.53 -12.52 -19.37
C ASP A 286 9.88 -12.57 -17.98
N PHE A 287 8.66 -12.06 -17.85
CA PHE A 287 7.88 -12.18 -16.61
C PHE A 287 7.68 -13.65 -16.23
N LEU A 288 7.26 -14.51 -17.17
CA LEU A 288 7.02 -15.93 -16.89
C LEU A 288 8.31 -16.69 -16.59
N VAL A 289 9.44 -16.32 -17.20
CA VAL A 289 10.76 -16.90 -16.89
C VAL A 289 11.21 -16.50 -15.48
N ALA A 290 11.21 -15.20 -15.18
CA ALA A 290 11.57 -14.66 -13.87
C ALA A 290 10.67 -15.24 -12.75
N SER A 291 9.39 -15.47 -13.05
CA SER A 291 8.44 -16.07 -12.11
C SER A 291 8.81 -17.50 -11.73
N VAL A 292 9.25 -18.33 -12.69
CA VAL A 292 9.71 -19.70 -12.41
C VAL A 292 10.99 -19.68 -11.58
N GLU A 293 11.94 -18.82 -11.92
CA GLU A 293 13.19 -18.67 -11.17
C GLU A 293 12.92 -18.26 -9.72
N LEU A 294 12.09 -17.24 -9.51
CA LEU A 294 11.69 -16.76 -8.19
C LEU A 294 10.99 -17.82 -7.34
N LEU A 295 10.01 -18.52 -7.91
CA LEU A 295 9.32 -19.61 -7.21
C LEU A 295 10.29 -20.71 -6.77
N ASN A 296 11.34 -20.95 -7.54
CA ASN A 296 12.39 -21.90 -7.17
C ASN A 296 13.28 -21.41 -6.02
N GLU A 297 13.47 -20.10 -5.87
CA GLU A 297 14.23 -19.49 -4.76
C GLU A 297 13.46 -19.33 -3.45
N ILE A 298 12.13 -19.36 -3.50
CA ILE A 298 11.28 -19.30 -2.30
C ILE A 298 11.45 -20.62 -1.53
N SER A 299 11.77 -20.52 -0.25
CA SER A 299 11.80 -21.64 0.70
C SER A 299 10.65 -21.52 1.68
N ILE A 300 10.32 -22.61 2.37
CA ILE A 300 9.23 -22.61 3.34
C ILE A 300 9.50 -21.69 4.52
N GLU A 301 10.76 -21.54 4.95
CA GLU A 301 11.15 -20.64 6.04
C GLU A 301 10.89 -19.18 5.65
N LYS A 302 11.20 -18.80 4.40
CA LYS A 302 10.89 -17.47 3.88
C LYS A 302 9.38 -17.25 3.78
N LEU A 303 8.64 -18.26 3.32
CA LEU A 303 7.19 -18.17 3.21
C LEU A 303 6.53 -18.00 4.58
N ASN A 304 6.93 -18.79 5.58
CA ASN A 304 6.40 -18.68 6.95
C ASN A 304 6.82 -17.36 7.61
N SER A 305 8.05 -16.89 7.39
CA SER A 305 8.47 -15.57 7.87
C SER A 305 7.67 -14.44 7.22
N TYR A 306 7.37 -14.55 5.92
CA TYR A 306 6.56 -13.56 5.20
C TYR A 306 5.09 -13.61 5.64
N MET A 307 4.54 -14.80 5.87
CA MET A 307 3.20 -14.99 6.42
C MET A 307 3.04 -14.28 7.76
N ALA A 308 4.02 -14.40 8.66
CA ALA A 308 4.01 -13.68 9.94
C ALA A 308 3.94 -12.15 9.77
N THR A 309 4.48 -11.60 8.68
CA THR A 309 4.37 -10.18 8.35
C THR A 309 3.07 -9.80 7.62
N LEU A 310 2.44 -10.74 6.93
CA LEU A 310 1.22 -10.48 6.14
C LEU A 310 -0.03 -10.41 7.03
N PHE A 311 -0.09 -11.25 8.06
CA PHE A 311 -1.22 -11.35 8.99
C PHE A 311 -1.06 -10.45 10.21
N HIS A 312 -0.41 -9.30 10.08
CA HIS A 312 -0.47 -8.30 11.14
C HIS A 312 -1.90 -7.76 11.25
N ASP A 313 -2.34 -7.54 12.49
CA ASP A 313 -3.71 -7.14 12.74
C ASP A 313 -4.02 -5.75 12.21
N ASP A 314 -3.02 -4.90 11.98
CA ASP A 314 -3.16 -3.56 11.37
C ASP A 314 -3.56 -3.57 9.89
N MET A 315 -3.51 -4.74 9.22
CA MET A 315 -3.75 -4.87 7.78
C MET A 315 -5.07 -5.59 7.46
N ARG A 316 -5.91 -5.83 8.47
CA ARG A 316 -7.09 -6.72 8.38
C ARG A 316 -8.40 -5.95 8.25
N SER A 317 -8.95 -5.85 7.06
CA SER A 317 -10.34 -5.42 6.87
C SER A 317 -11.35 -6.56 7.07
N VAL A 318 -12.47 -6.24 7.71
CA VAL A 318 -13.64 -7.14 7.84
C VAL A 318 -14.80 -6.53 7.08
N LEU A 319 -15.33 -7.26 6.12
CA LEU A 319 -16.48 -6.87 5.32
C LEU A 319 -17.61 -7.87 5.53
N VAL A 320 -18.72 -7.43 6.11
CA VAL A 320 -19.93 -8.25 6.29
C VAL A 320 -21.04 -7.67 5.43
N ASN A 321 -21.30 -8.28 4.28
CA ASN A 321 -22.47 -7.93 3.47
C ASN A 321 -23.64 -8.82 3.91
N ALA A 322 -24.63 -8.25 4.60
CA ALA A 322 -25.83 -8.96 5.02
C ALA A 322 -27.09 -8.12 4.73
N PRO A 323 -28.22 -8.75 4.39
CA PRO A 323 -29.51 -8.05 4.34
C PRO A 323 -29.84 -7.44 5.72
N ILE A 324 -30.61 -6.34 5.72
CA ILE A 324 -30.90 -5.52 6.92
C ILE A 324 -31.43 -6.37 8.09
N PHE A 325 -30.81 -6.24 9.28
CA PHE A 325 -31.51 -6.25 10.57
C PHE A 325 -30.83 -5.31 11.58
N SER A 326 -31.69 -4.80 12.49
CA SER A 326 -31.48 -3.83 13.57
C SER A 326 -30.06 -3.66 14.14
N SER A 327 -29.78 -2.44 14.62
CA SER A 327 -28.62 -1.99 15.40
C SER A 327 -28.00 -2.97 16.43
N LEU A 328 -28.71 -4.04 16.83
CA LEU A 328 -28.19 -5.18 17.59
C LEU A 328 -27.05 -5.93 16.89
N VAL A 329 -27.07 -6.08 15.57
CA VAL A 329 -26.04 -6.85 14.83
C VAL A 329 -24.68 -6.16 14.91
N VAL A 330 -24.65 -4.83 14.82
CA VAL A 330 -23.41 -4.04 14.89
C VAL A 330 -22.75 -4.14 16.26
N GLY A 331 -23.52 -4.06 17.35
CA GLY A 331 -23.00 -4.23 18.70
C GLY A 331 -22.42 -5.62 18.95
N ASN A 332 -23.04 -6.65 18.36
CA ASN A 332 -22.57 -8.02 18.46
C ASN A 332 -21.33 -8.28 17.59
N ILE A 333 -21.24 -7.71 16.37
CA ILE A 333 -20.02 -7.79 15.54
C ILE A 333 -18.83 -7.19 16.30
N ALA A 334 -18.99 -5.99 16.86
CA ALA A 334 -17.94 -5.34 17.63
C ALA A 334 -17.49 -6.18 18.82
N LYS A 335 -18.45 -6.76 19.55
CA LYS A 335 -18.18 -7.64 20.70
C LYS A 335 -17.52 -8.96 20.27
N THR A 336 -17.92 -9.57 19.16
CA THR A 336 -17.28 -10.79 18.63
C THR A 336 -15.83 -10.50 18.21
N ILE A 337 -15.58 -9.35 17.60
CA ILE A 337 -14.22 -8.87 17.26
C ILE A 337 -13.40 -8.61 18.55
N GLU A 338 -14.00 -8.00 19.57
CA GLU A 338 -13.36 -7.72 20.86
C GLU A 338 -13.05 -9.01 21.65
N VAL A 339 -13.97 -9.99 21.64
CA VAL A 339 -13.81 -11.32 22.26
C VAL A 339 -12.70 -12.14 21.57
N ALA A 340 -12.41 -11.88 20.29
CA ALA A 340 -11.27 -12.47 19.60
C ALA A 340 -9.89 -11.93 20.06
N LYS A 341 -9.85 -11.05 21.08
CA LYS A 341 -8.64 -10.61 21.82
C LYS A 341 -7.58 -9.91 20.98
N ASN A 342 -7.95 -8.85 20.24
CA ASN A 342 -6.97 -7.83 19.90
C ASN A 342 -7.42 -6.44 20.43
N PRO A 343 -6.71 -5.86 21.40
CA PRO A 343 -7.03 -4.55 21.98
C PRO A 343 -6.85 -3.35 21.02
N ALA A 344 -6.33 -3.55 19.81
CA ALA A 344 -6.12 -2.51 18.79
C ALA A 344 -7.34 -2.26 17.88
N LEU A 345 -8.36 -3.12 17.92
CA LEU A 345 -9.55 -3.01 17.08
C LEU A 345 -10.56 -2.03 17.68
N ARG A 346 -10.89 -0.95 16.96
CA ARG A 346 -12.06 -0.11 17.25
C ARG A 346 -13.05 -0.15 16.09
N VAL A 347 -14.33 -0.11 16.47
CA VAL A 347 -15.48 -0.08 15.58
C VAL A 347 -16.10 1.31 15.65
N ASP A 348 -15.84 2.18 14.67
CA ASP A 348 -16.46 3.50 14.58
C ASP A 348 -17.67 3.46 13.64
N LYS A 349 -18.80 4.03 14.06
CA LYS A 349 -20.07 4.04 13.29
C LYS A 349 -20.16 5.31 12.45
N SER A 350 -20.33 5.17 11.13
CA SER A 350 -20.57 6.28 10.19
C SER A 350 -21.77 5.98 9.30
N ILE A 351 -22.81 6.81 9.35
CA ILE A 351 -24.00 6.66 8.51
C ILE A 351 -23.88 7.67 7.36
N SER A 352 -23.85 7.20 6.11
CA SER A 352 -23.95 8.07 4.93
C SER A 352 -25.14 7.66 4.07
N SER A 353 -25.93 8.65 3.66
CA SER A 353 -27.08 8.45 2.77
C SER A 353 -26.70 8.88 1.36
N LEU A 354 -26.60 7.93 0.44
CA LEU A 354 -26.52 8.18 -1.00
C LEU A 354 -27.64 7.40 -1.70
N ASN A 355 -28.50 8.11 -2.42
CA ASN A 355 -29.50 7.55 -3.35
C ASN A 355 -30.46 6.49 -2.77
N ASN A 356 -31.22 6.84 -1.73
CA ASN A 356 -32.30 6.01 -1.15
C ASN A 356 -31.90 4.60 -0.67
N THR A 357 -30.60 4.30 -0.60
CA THR A 357 -30.04 3.08 -0.01
C THR A 357 -29.32 3.49 1.26
N ILE A 358 -29.75 2.99 2.42
CA ILE A 358 -29.07 3.26 3.69
C ILE A 358 -27.86 2.34 3.76
N SER A 359 -26.71 2.84 3.32
CA SER A 359 -25.42 2.23 3.63
C SER A 359 -24.96 2.72 5.00
N GLU A 360 -25.28 1.98 6.06
CA GLU A 360 -24.55 2.11 7.33
C GLU A 360 -23.12 1.66 7.03
N SER A 361 -22.10 2.49 7.25
CA SER A 361 -20.70 2.10 7.12
C SER A 361 -20.06 2.03 8.50
N ILE A 362 -19.34 0.95 8.78
CA ILE A 362 -18.59 0.82 10.02
C ILE A 362 -17.13 0.97 9.63
N GLU A 363 -16.50 2.05 10.09
CA GLU A 363 -15.09 2.31 9.84
C GLU A 363 -14.26 1.64 10.94
N VAL A 364 -13.45 0.68 10.53
CA VAL A 364 -12.40 0.08 11.35
C VAL A 364 -11.10 0.56 10.73
N SER A 365 -10.73 1.79 11.03
CA SER A 365 -9.45 2.36 10.59
C SER A 365 -8.35 1.89 11.52
N TYR A 366 -7.32 1.25 10.95
CA TYR A 366 -6.06 0.99 11.64
C TYR A 366 -5.22 2.25 11.60
N SER A 367 -5.65 3.25 12.36
CA SER A 367 -4.72 4.27 12.81
C SER A 367 -3.73 3.57 13.74
N ASP A 368 -2.48 3.42 13.28
CA ASP A 368 -1.34 2.99 14.09
C ASP A 368 -1.48 3.59 15.50
N PRO A 369 -1.47 2.79 16.59
CA PRO A 369 -1.69 3.28 17.96
C PRO A 369 -0.86 4.53 18.29
N PHE A 370 0.34 4.65 17.70
CA PHE A 370 1.19 5.82 17.85
C PHE A 370 0.63 7.09 17.21
N THR A 371 0.05 7.02 16.00
CA THR A 371 -0.61 8.19 15.39
C THR A 371 -2.00 8.46 15.98
N ARG A 372 -2.68 7.42 16.46
CA ARG A 372 -4.02 7.49 17.05
C ARG A 372 -4.03 8.04 18.46
N ASN A 373 -3.37 7.33 19.37
CA ASN A 373 -3.42 7.62 20.80
C ASN A 373 -2.61 8.86 21.11
N LEU A 374 -1.58 9.13 20.29
CA LEU A 374 -0.72 10.30 20.40
C LEU A 374 -0.98 11.26 19.23
N HIS A 375 -2.26 11.55 18.96
CA HIS A 375 -2.64 12.49 17.91
C HIS A 375 -2.02 13.87 18.17
N LEU A 376 -1.45 14.47 17.11
CA LEU A 376 -0.77 15.76 17.19
C LEU A 376 -1.58 16.80 16.42
N LYS A 377 -2.18 17.76 17.13
CA LYS A 377 -2.97 18.82 16.51
C LYS A 377 -2.07 19.76 15.71
N GLU A 378 -2.65 20.47 14.75
CA GLU A 378 -1.90 21.44 13.96
C GLU A 378 -1.34 22.60 14.81
N THR A 379 -2.03 22.96 15.89
CA THR A 379 -1.53 23.91 16.90
C THR A 379 -0.30 23.38 17.63
N ASP A 380 -0.26 22.08 17.91
CA ASP A 380 0.84 21.42 18.63
C ASP A 380 2.06 21.34 17.72
N LYS A 381 1.88 20.96 16.45
CA LYS A 381 2.94 20.98 15.42
C LYS A 381 3.61 22.35 15.34
N LYS A 382 2.82 23.41 15.15
CA LYS A 382 3.32 24.79 15.12
C LYS A 382 4.04 25.16 16.41
N ALA A 383 3.55 24.74 17.57
CA ALA A 383 4.20 25.02 18.85
C ALA A 383 5.54 24.28 18.99
N ILE A 384 5.62 23.03 18.53
CA ILE A 384 6.86 22.23 18.49
C ILE A 384 7.89 22.89 17.56
N THR A 385 7.50 23.21 16.33
CA THR A 385 8.37 23.90 15.35
C THR A 385 8.95 25.18 15.95
N ASN A 386 8.08 26.05 16.47
CA ASN A 386 8.48 27.32 17.07
C ASN A 386 9.40 27.14 18.29
N LEU A 387 9.24 26.09 19.09
CA LEU A 387 10.09 25.81 20.23
C LEU A 387 11.47 25.33 19.76
N VAL A 388 11.52 24.33 18.89
CA VAL A 388 12.78 23.72 18.41
C VAL A 388 13.61 24.75 17.66
N GLU A 389 13.01 25.53 16.76
CA GLU A 389 13.69 26.60 16.03
C GLU A 389 14.18 27.72 16.96
N ALA A 390 13.37 28.13 17.94
CA ALA A 390 13.79 29.16 18.90
C ALA A 390 14.99 28.71 19.73
N VAL A 391 15.05 27.45 20.16
CA VAL A 391 16.22 26.92 20.87
C VAL A 391 17.43 26.83 19.93
N ALA A 392 17.23 26.37 18.69
CA ALA A 392 18.31 26.15 17.72
C ALA A 392 18.97 27.45 17.24
N TYR A 393 18.19 28.49 16.95
CA TYR A 393 18.66 29.68 16.23
C TYR A 393 18.82 30.92 17.11
N THR A 394 18.36 30.91 18.36
CA THR A 394 18.64 32.00 19.30
C THR A 394 20.11 32.00 19.70
N SER A 395 20.75 33.17 19.69
CA SER A 395 22.12 33.34 20.18
C SER A 395 22.25 32.87 21.64
N ILE A 396 23.31 32.12 21.95
CA ILE A 396 23.53 31.54 23.29
C ILE A 396 23.41 32.60 24.40
N LEU A 397 23.97 33.79 24.16
CA LEU A 397 23.93 34.92 25.12
C LEU A 397 22.51 35.44 25.40
N LYS A 398 21.56 35.22 24.48
CA LYS A 398 20.16 35.63 24.61
C LYS A 398 19.28 34.56 25.27
N LEU A 399 19.71 33.28 25.29
CA LEU A 399 18.93 32.18 25.86
C LEU A 399 18.54 32.40 27.32
N PRO A 400 19.43 32.88 28.23
CA PRO A 400 19.03 33.16 29.61
C PRO A 400 17.94 34.24 29.71
N PHE A 401 18.00 35.27 28.86
CA PHE A 401 17.02 36.36 28.84
C PHE A 401 15.67 35.94 28.23
N GLN A 402 15.68 34.92 27.36
CA GLN A 402 14.47 34.36 26.74
C GLN A 402 13.95 33.12 27.45
N GLN A 403 14.55 32.72 28.57
CA GLN A 403 14.18 31.51 29.30
C GLN A 403 12.68 31.47 29.67
N LYS A 404 12.10 32.61 30.06
CA LYS A 404 10.68 32.73 30.37
C LYS A 404 9.79 32.53 29.13
N GLU A 405 10.20 33.05 27.99
CA GLU A 405 9.46 32.89 26.72
C GLU A 405 9.55 31.45 26.21
N LEU A 406 10.74 30.85 26.20
CA LEU A 406 10.96 29.46 25.83
C LEU A 406 10.19 28.50 26.75
N SER A 407 10.16 28.81 28.05
CA SER A 407 9.34 28.10 29.03
C SER A 407 7.84 28.17 28.68
N ALA A 408 7.33 29.36 28.36
CA ALA A 408 5.93 29.53 27.95
C ALA A 408 5.61 28.81 26.63
N LYS A 409 6.58 28.67 25.70
CA LYS A 409 6.43 27.83 24.50
C LYS A 409 6.42 26.34 24.86
N GLY A 410 7.26 25.90 25.80
CA GLY A 410 7.28 24.54 26.32
C GLY A 410 5.99 24.13 27.05
N ASP A 411 5.36 25.06 27.75
CA ASP A 411 4.06 24.83 28.43
C ASP A 411 2.94 24.52 27.44
N LYS A 412 2.98 25.11 26.24
CA LYS A 412 1.96 24.89 25.20
C LYS A 412 1.96 23.49 24.62
N ILE A 413 3.03 22.74 24.81
CA ILE A 413 3.16 21.36 24.33
C ILE A 413 3.30 20.38 25.49
N ASP A 414 2.94 20.79 26.71
CA ASP A 414 3.13 19.96 27.90
C ASP A 414 2.33 18.66 27.85
N HIS A 415 1.18 18.69 27.19
CA HIS A 415 0.29 17.56 26.96
C HIS A 415 0.77 16.60 25.87
N VAL A 416 1.79 16.94 25.09
CA VAL A 416 2.25 16.13 23.96
C VAL A 416 3.17 15.02 24.44
N HIS A 417 2.87 13.78 24.05
CA HIS A 417 3.69 12.62 24.38
C HIS A 417 5.12 12.77 23.81
N PRO A 418 6.19 12.51 24.60
CA PRO A 418 7.58 12.72 24.16
C PRO A 418 7.98 11.98 22.88
N LEU A 419 7.55 10.72 22.70
CA LEU A 419 7.81 10.00 21.44
C LEU A 419 7.10 10.64 20.24
N ARG A 420 5.91 11.24 20.42
CA ARG A 420 5.21 11.93 19.33
C ARG A 420 5.91 13.22 18.95
N PHE A 421 6.40 13.96 19.95
CA PHE A 421 7.27 15.11 19.74
C PHE A 421 8.47 14.74 18.86
N LEU A 422 9.20 13.66 19.19
CA LEU A 422 10.32 13.20 18.38
C LEU A 422 9.88 12.71 17.00
N GLY A 423 8.76 11.99 16.92
CA GLY A 423 8.22 11.47 15.67
C GLY A 423 7.93 12.58 14.66
N TYR A 424 7.42 13.72 15.14
CA TYR A 424 7.21 14.90 14.32
C TYR A 424 8.54 15.57 13.94
N VAL A 425 9.44 15.81 14.91
CA VAL A 425 10.74 16.47 14.68
C VAL A 425 11.60 15.70 13.65
N PHE A 426 11.67 14.37 13.74
CA PHE A 426 12.52 13.55 12.86
C PHE A 426 11.86 13.13 11.54
N ASN A 427 10.65 13.60 11.27
CA ASN A 427 10.01 13.50 9.95
C ASN A 427 10.02 14.83 9.18
N ASP A 428 10.47 15.93 9.80
CA ASP A 428 10.63 17.24 9.16
C ASP A 428 12.12 17.57 8.92
N LYS A 429 12.48 17.84 7.67
CA LYS A 429 13.88 18.09 7.28
C LYS A 429 14.47 19.35 7.91
N GLU A 430 13.69 20.40 8.12
CA GLU A 430 14.18 21.64 8.71
C GLU A 430 14.34 21.50 10.23
N LEU A 431 13.44 20.76 10.88
CA LEU A 431 13.58 20.46 12.30
C LEU A 431 14.77 19.53 12.60
N ILE A 432 15.10 18.59 11.70
CA ILE A 432 16.31 17.78 11.82
C ILE A 432 17.57 18.67 11.80
N LYS A 433 17.64 19.65 10.88
CA LYS A 433 18.75 20.63 10.86
C LYS A 433 18.83 21.45 12.15
N ALA A 434 17.68 21.88 12.67
CA ALA A 434 17.60 22.58 13.95
C ALA A 434 18.14 21.70 15.09
N MET A 435 17.80 20.41 15.11
CA MET A 435 18.32 19.43 16.09
C MET A 435 19.84 19.23 15.98
N HIS A 436 20.42 19.25 14.77
CA HIS A 436 21.88 19.26 14.60
C HIS A 436 22.52 20.52 15.23
N SER A 437 21.92 21.70 15.04
CA SER A 437 22.39 22.94 15.68
C SER A 437 22.33 22.86 17.20
N ILE A 438 21.24 22.30 17.75
CA ILE A 438 21.08 22.08 19.20
C ILE A 438 22.14 21.11 19.73
N LYS A 439 22.38 19.98 19.04
CA LYS A 439 23.40 18.97 19.44
C LYS A 439 24.82 19.51 19.38
N GLY A 440 25.11 20.39 18.42
CA GLY A 440 26.44 21.01 18.25
C GLY A 440 26.82 22.01 19.36
N ASP A 441 25.86 22.43 20.19
CA ASP A 441 26.06 23.40 21.25
C ASP A 441 25.74 22.80 22.62
N ILE A 442 26.76 22.68 23.48
CA ILE A 442 26.60 22.01 24.78
C ILE A 442 25.60 22.70 25.72
N PHE A 443 25.43 24.03 25.61
CA PHE A 443 24.48 24.77 26.44
C PHE A 443 23.05 24.55 25.96
N ARG A 444 22.81 24.60 24.64
CA ARG A 444 21.50 24.28 24.06
C ARG A 444 21.13 22.83 24.31
N TRP A 445 22.06 21.89 24.09
CA TRP A 445 21.85 20.47 24.31
C TRP A 445 21.46 20.18 25.76
N LYS A 446 22.23 20.69 26.73
CA LYS A 446 21.92 20.49 28.15
C LYS A 446 20.57 21.09 28.52
N GLY A 447 20.31 22.32 28.07
CA GLY A 447 19.04 23.01 28.29
C GLY A 447 17.82 22.26 27.73
N PHE A 448 17.96 21.70 26.54
CA PHE A 448 16.91 20.94 25.86
C PHE A 448 16.66 19.57 26.49
N VAL A 449 17.73 18.79 26.73
CA VAL A 449 17.61 17.40 27.18
C VAL A 449 17.34 17.30 28.68
N TYR A 450 18.10 18.03 29.51
CA TYR A 450 18.07 17.90 30.97
C TYR A 450 17.44 19.12 31.66
N GLY A 451 16.95 20.08 30.88
CA GLY A 451 16.30 21.26 31.42
C GLY A 451 17.28 22.34 31.83
N THR A 452 16.75 23.37 32.49
CA THR A 452 17.52 24.57 32.83
C THR A 452 17.76 24.68 34.34
N ALA A 453 18.78 25.44 34.73
CA ALA A 453 19.12 25.67 36.14
C ALA A 453 17.99 26.31 36.96
N SER A 454 16.96 26.88 36.32
CA SER A 454 15.77 27.40 37.00
C SER A 454 14.76 26.31 37.42
N GLY A 455 15.12 25.03 37.33
CA GLY A 455 14.27 23.91 37.76
C GLY A 455 13.19 23.51 36.76
N ARG A 456 13.24 23.99 35.51
CA ARG A 456 12.34 23.56 34.44
C ARG A 456 12.82 22.22 33.88
N PRO A 457 11.95 21.18 33.81
CA PRO A 457 12.34 19.86 33.34
C PRO A 457 12.73 19.87 31.87
N GLY A 458 13.75 19.09 31.53
CA GLY A 458 14.15 18.85 30.14
C GLY A 458 13.29 17.80 29.46
N PHE A 459 13.58 17.56 28.18
CA PHE A 459 12.95 16.49 27.41
C PHE A 459 13.09 15.10 28.08
N ALA A 460 14.27 14.78 28.62
CA ALA A 460 14.52 13.50 29.29
C ALA A 460 13.77 13.37 30.63
N ASP A 461 13.48 14.49 31.30
CA ASP A 461 12.70 14.48 32.54
C ASP A 461 11.22 14.22 32.28
N ARG A 462 10.70 14.62 31.11
CA ARG A 462 9.31 14.33 30.74
C ARG A 462 9.02 12.83 30.74
N PHE A 463 9.92 12.00 30.22
CA PHE A 463 9.76 10.54 30.24
C PHE A 463 9.74 9.92 31.65
N LYS A 464 10.09 10.68 32.70
CA LYS A 464 10.01 10.23 34.09
C LYS A 464 8.66 10.55 34.72
N GLU A 465 7.82 11.34 34.08
CA GLU A 465 6.49 11.66 34.57
C GLU A 465 5.58 10.44 34.44
N ASP A 466 4.83 10.14 35.50
CA ASP A 466 3.97 8.94 35.57
C ASP A 466 2.99 8.82 34.40
N ARG A 467 2.60 9.95 33.79
CA ARG A 467 1.70 10.02 32.64
C ARG A 467 2.27 9.46 31.33
N PHE A 468 3.56 9.12 31.29
CA PHE A 468 4.23 8.55 30.11
C PHE A 468 4.90 7.20 30.43
N SER A 469 4.42 6.48 31.45
CA SER A 469 4.91 5.14 31.79
C SER A 469 4.70 4.11 30.68
N ASP A 470 3.76 4.38 29.78
CA ASP A 470 3.39 3.61 28.59
C ASP A 470 4.32 3.85 27.39
N ALA A 471 5.33 4.73 27.51
CA ALA A 471 6.25 5.05 26.42
C ALA A 471 6.88 3.81 25.75
N PHE A 472 7.13 2.74 26.51
CA PHE A 472 7.65 1.47 26.00
C PHE A 472 6.73 0.78 24.99
N GLU A 473 5.41 0.88 25.18
CA GLU A 473 4.41 0.27 24.28
C GLU A 473 4.44 0.91 22.89
N TYR A 474 4.87 2.18 22.82
CA TYR A 474 4.89 2.95 21.58
C TYR A 474 6.23 2.90 20.83
N ILE A 475 7.29 2.27 21.36
CA ILE A 475 8.63 2.31 20.73
C ILE A 475 8.64 1.66 19.36
N SER A 476 8.04 0.47 19.20
CA SER A 476 8.02 -0.22 17.89
C SER A 476 7.30 0.64 16.84
N TYR A 477 6.15 1.20 17.19
CA TYR A 477 5.37 2.06 16.32
C TYR A 477 6.11 3.36 15.98
N PHE A 478 6.74 3.98 16.98
CA PHE A 478 7.60 5.16 16.78
C PHE A 478 8.75 4.88 15.81
N CYS A 479 9.44 3.74 15.95
CA CYS A 479 10.52 3.33 15.06
C CYS A 479 10.02 3.07 13.63
N LYS A 480 8.88 2.37 13.48
CA LYS A 480 8.21 2.16 12.18
C LYS A 480 7.83 3.50 11.54
N HIS A 481 7.26 4.42 12.32
CA HIS A 481 6.87 5.76 11.88
C HIS A 481 8.06 6.61 11.37
N LEU A 482 9.26 6.36 11.87
CA LEU A 482 10.50 7.00 11.42
C LEU A 482 11.20 6.26 10.27
N GLY A 483 10.66 5.12 9.82
CA GLY A 483 11.26 4.27 8.80
C GLY A 483 12.57 3.61 9.26
N LEU A 484 12.69 3.29 10.56
CA LEU A 484 13.86 2.59 11.09
C LEU A 484 13.79 1.09 10.76
N THR A 485 14.93 0.49 10.47
CA THR A 485 15.05 -0.97 10.27
C THR A 485 14.95 -1.72 11.61
N PRO A 486 14.66 -3.04 11.63
CA PRO A 486 14.56 -3.81 12.87
C PRO A 486 15.83 -3.76 13.75
N SER A 487 17.02 -3.68 13.15
CA SER A 487 18.27 -3.56 13.90
C SER A 487 18.46 -2.17 14.52
N GLN A 488 17.92 -1.13 13.89
CA GLN A 488 17.90 0.23 14.42
C GLN A 488 16.84 0.35 15.54
N GLU A 489 15.66 -0.25 15.36
CA GLU A 489 14.63 -0.33 16.40
C GLU A 489 15.16 -1.00 17.67
N GLU A 490 15.82 -2.16 17.53
CA GLU A 490 16.42 -2.88 18.67
C GLU A 490 17.42 -1.99 19.44
N ARG A 491 18.13 -1.11 18.74
CA ARG A 491 19.05 -0.17 19.37
C ARG A 491 18.31 0.92 20.14
N VAL A 492 17.24 1.49 19.57
CA VAL A 492 16.37 2.47 20.24
C VAL A 492 15.73 1.86 21.47
N ARG A 493 15.23 0.61 21.36
CA ARG A 493 14.65 -0.14 22.48
C ARG A 493 15.64 -0.30 23.63
N LYS A 494 16.88 -0.71 23.36
CA LYS A 494 17.93 -0.81 24.39
C LYS A 494 18.23 0.51 25.08
N TYR A 495 18.27 1.62 24.35
CA TYR A 495 18.44 2.94 24.96
C TYR A 495 17.25 3.29 25.87
N ALA A 496 16.02 3.02 25.44
CA ALA A 496 14.84 3.30 26.24
C ALA A 496 14.76 2.43 27.51
N GLU A 497 15.10 1.14 27.42
CA GLU A 497 15.16 0.22 28.57
C GLU A 497 16.12 0.72 29.66
N ARG A 498 17.26 1.29 29.24
CA ARG A 498 18.23 1.94 30.13
C ARG A 498 17.85 3.37 30.51
N LYS A 499 16.72 3.89 30.01
CA LYS A 499 16.25 5.27 30.17
C LYS A 499 17.28 6.32 29.67
N GLU A 500 18.08 5.95 28.68
CA GLU A 500 19.08 6.78 28.00
C GLU A 500 18.43 7.61 26.88
N TRP A 501 17.48 8.49 27.24
CA TRP A 501 16.70 9.28 26.28
C TRP A 501 17.54 10.22 25.42
N ASP A 502 18.64 10.75 25.99
CA ASP A 502 19.64 11.56 25.29
C ASP A 502 20.35 10.78 24.18
N SER A 503 20.60 9.49 24.41
CA SER A 503 21.21 8.57 23.46
C SER A 503 20.26 8.24 22.32
N ILE A 504 18.95 8.12 22.58
CA ILE A 504 17.93 7.99 21.51
C ILE A 504 17.96 9.20 20.60
N ILE A 505 17.86 10.42 21.16
CA ILE A 505 17.85 11.66 20.35
C ILE A 505 19.15 11.78 19.55
N SER A 506 20.30 11.55 20.21
CA SER A 506 21.61 11.60 19.55
C SER A 506 21.71 10.61 18.41
N TYR A 507 21.23 9.38 18.61
CA TYR A 507 21.21 8.32 17.61
C TYR A 507 20.33 8.69 16.41
N LEU A 508 19.13 9.20 16.64
CA LEU A 508 18.21 9.61 15.57
C LEU A 508 18.78 10.73 14.70
N ILE A 509 19.44 11.73 15.32
CA ILE A 509 20.16 12.80 14.61
C ILE A 509 21.25 12.19 13.70
N ASP A 510 21.99 11.20 14.19
CA ASP A 510 23.08 10.60 13.41
C ASP A 510 22.60 9.70 12.26
N GLN A 511 21.37 9.16 12.34
CA GLN A 511 20.78 8.36 11.26
C GLN A 511 20.16 9.19 10.13
N LYS A 512 19.81 10.46 10.37
CA LYS A 512 19.03 11.30 9.45
C LYS A 512 19.85 12.42 8.79
N LYS A 513 21.11 12.14 8.46
CA LYS A 513 22.06 13.10 7.85
C LYS A 513 21.62 13.63 6.48
#